data_AF-A0A932WVV7-F1
#
_entry.id   AF-A0A932WVV7-F1
#
_cell.length_a   1.000
_cell.length_b   1.000
_cell.length_c   1.000
_cell.angle_alpha   90.00
_cell.angle_beta   90.00
_cell.angle_gamma   90.00
#
_symmetry.space_group_name_H-M   'P 1'
#
loop_
_entity.id
_entity.type
_entity.pdbx_description
1 polymer ?
#
loop_
_entity_poly.entity_id
_entity_poly.type
_entity_poly.pdbx_seq_one_letter_code
_entity_poly.pdbx_strand_id
1 'polypeptide(L)' 'MSDITIKQAQADVDQWIKTVGIKYFSELTKLGILIEEVGELSRLMLITYGELSFKESDKGK' A
#
# COMPACT_ATOMS: atom_id res chain seq x y z
N MET A 1 20.10 2.52 15.13
CA MET A 1 18.64 2.32 15.12
C MET A 1 18.41 0.82 15.07
N SER A 2 17.54 0.27 15.91
CA SER A 2 17.24 -1.16 15.89
C SER A 2 16.38 -1.47 14.67
N ASP A 3 16.77 -2.44 13.87
CA ASP A 3 15.97 -2.86 12.70
C ASP A 3 14.64 -3.48 13.16
N ILE A 4 13.55 -3.10 12.50
CA ILE A 4 12.24 -3.69 12.73
C ILE A 4 12.24 -5.14 12.23
N THR A 5 11.87 -6.08 13.10
CA THR A 5 11.68 -7.47 12.67
C THR A 5 10.33 -7.61 11.96
N ILE A 6 10.19 -8.60 11.07
CA ILE A 6 8.90 -8.89 10.43
C ILE A 6 7.80 -9.14 11.47
N LYS A 7 8.11 -9.84 12.56
CA LYS A 7 7.15 -10.08 13.64
C LYS A 7 6.72 -8.78 14.32
N GLN A 8 7.64 -7.85 14.52
CA GLN A 8 7.32 -6.55 15.09
C GLN A 8 6.42 -5.74 14.16
N ALA A 9 6.74 -5.69 12.86
CA ALA A 9 5.90 -5.01 11.87
C ALA A 9 4.47 -5.60 11.82
N GLN A 10 4.34 -6.93 11.89
CA GLN A 10 3.03 -7.59 11.96
C GLN A 10 2.24 -7.19 13.21
N ALA A 11 2.90 -7.12 14.37
CA ALA A 11 2.28 -6.71 15.63
C ALA A 11 1.84 -5.24 15.60
N ASP A 12 2.67 -4.36 15.05
CA ASP A 12 2.38 -2.94 14.95
C ASP A 12 1.16 -2.68 14.04
N VAL A 13 1.08 -3.39 12.90
CA VAL A 13 -0.08 -3.34 11.99
C VAL A 13 -1.34 -3.90 12.66
N ASP A 14 -1.25 -5.04 13.36
CA ASP A 14 -2.38 -5.61 14.08
C ASP A 14 -2.91 -4.67 15.17
N GLN A 15 -2.01 -4.05 15.93
CA GLN A 15 -2.37 -3.05 16.94
C GLN A 15 -3.07 -1.86 16.29
N TRP A 16 -2.56 -1.36 15.17
CA TRP A 16 -3.18 -0.25 14.45
C TRP A 16 -4.59 -0.61 13.95
N ILE A 17 -4.79 -1.80 13.37
CA ILE A 17 -6.10 -2.25 12.90
C ILE A 17 -7.10 -2.33 14.06
N LYS A 18 -6.68 -2.86 15.21
CA LYS A 18 -7.57 -3.00 16.37
C LYS A 18 -7.93 -1.68 17.06
N THR A 19 -7.08 -0.65 16.93
CA THR A 19 -7.23 0.62 17.66
C THR A 19 -7.73 1.76 16.79
N VAL A 20 -7.24 1.85 15.56
CA VAL A 20 -7.56 2.90 14.58
C VAL A 20 -8.38 2.32 13.44
N GLY A 21 -7.90 1.23 12.86
CA GLY A 21 -8.48 0.63 11.66
C GLY A 21 -9.64 -0.32 11.95
N ILE A 22 -10.67 0.10 12.70
CA ILE A 22 -11.99 -0.54 13.00
C ILE A 22 -12.03 -2.09 13.07
N LYS A 23 -11.69 -2.80 11.99
CA LYS A 23 -11.57 -4.26 11.89
C LYS A 23 -10.71 -4.68 10.70
N TYR A 24 -10.31 -5.96 10.69
CA TYR A 24 -9.84 -6.62 9.47
C TYR A 24 -10.95 -6.72 8.42
N PHE A 25 -10.60 -6.47 7.17
CA PHE A 25 -11.46 -6.73 6.03
C PHE A 25 -11.64 -8.25 5.77
N SER A 26 -12.67 -8.62 5.01
CA SER A 26 -12.78 -9.99 4.50
C SER A 26 -11.67 -10.30 3.51
N GLU A 27 -11.43 -11.58 3.20
CA GLU A 27 -10.41 -12.02 2.26
C GLU A 27 -10.60 -11.38 0.88
N LEU A 28 -11.85 -11.35 0.39
CA LEU A 28 -12.18 -10.75 -0.89
C LEU A 28 -11.89 -9.24 -0.91
N THR A 29 -12.26 -8.52 0.15
CA THR A 29 -11.99 -7.08 0.24
C THR A 29 -10.50 -6.80 0.37
N LYS A 30 -9.75 -7.60 1.16
CA LYS A 30 -8.28 -7.50 1.24
C LYS A 30 -7.64 -7.70 -0.14
N LEU A 31 -8.12 -8.68 -0.91
CA LEU A 31 -7.62 -8.95 -2.25
C LEU A 31 -7.89 -7.77 -3.20
N GLY A 32 -9.10 -7.19 -3.15
CA GLY A 32 -9.44 -6.01 -3.93
C GLY A 32 -8.51 -4.83 -3.66
N ILE A 33 -8.30 -4.51 -2.38
CA ILE A 33 -7.37 -3.46 -1.94
C ILE A 33 -5.94 -3.76 -2.42
N LEU A 34 -5.47 -5.01 -2.26
CA LEU A 34 -4.13 -5.38 -2.72
C LEU A 34 -3.94 -5.15 -4.23
N ILE A 35 -4.94 -5.48 -5.04
CA ILE A 35 -4.90 -5.27 -6.49
C ILE A 35 -4.86 -3.77 -6.82
N GLU A 36 -5.63 -2.95 -6.10
CA GLU A 36 -5.62 -1.50 -6.26
C GLU A 36 -4.22 -0.90 -5.99
N GLU A 37 -3.62 -1.24 -4.84
CA GLU A 37 -2.28 -0.76 -4.46
C GLU A 37 -1.19 -1.24 -5.43
N VAL A 38 -1.31 -2.47 -5.94
CA VAL A 38 -0.40 -2.98 -6.99
C VAL A 38 -0.57 -2.22 -8.30
N GLY A 39 -1.79 -1.82 -8.66
CA GLY A 39 -2.06 -0.98 -9.82
C GLY A 39 -1.44 0.41 -9.69
N GLU A 40 -1.54 1.02 -8.51
CA GLU A 40 -0.90 2.29 -8.16
C GLU A 40 0.63 2.22 -8.29
N LEU A 41 1.23 1.18 -7.69
CA LEU A 41 2.67 0.92 -7.79
C LEU A 41 3.09 0.72 -9.24
N SER A 42 2.33 -0.06 -10.01
CA SER A 42 2.61 -0.33 -11.42
C SER A 42 2.61 0.95 -12.24
N ARG A 43 1.64 1.86 -12.00
CA ARG A 43 1.59 3.19 -12.64
C ARG A 43 2.86 3.97 -12.36
N LEU A 44 3.30 4.04 -11.10
CA LEU A 44 4.53 4.75 -10.73
C LEU A 44 5.77 4.11 -11.36
N MET A 45 5.85 2.78 -11.38
CA MET A 45 6.97 2.06 -12.01
C MET A 45 7.05 2.34 -13.51
N LEU A 46 5.93 2.34 -14.22
CA LEU A 46 5.88 2.63 -15.65
C LEU A 46 6.27 4.08 -15.98
N ILE A 47 6.00 5.01 -15.07
CA ILE A 47 6.41 6.41 -15.23
C ILE A 47 7.90 6.59 -14.89
N THR A 48 8.38 5.95 -13.82
CA THR A 48 9.75 6.15 -13.33
C THR A 48 10.78 5.39 -14.16
N TYR A 49 10.43 4.18 -14.61
CA TYR A 49 11.35 3.25 -15.25
C TYR A 49 10.88 2.79 -16.64
N GLY A 50 9.66 3.13 -17.03
CA GLY A 50 9.10 2.81 -18.34
C GLY A 50 9.02 4.02 -19.26
N GLU A 51 8.13 3.94 -20.25
CA GLU A 51 7.97 4.94 -21.32
C GLU A 51 6.79 5.90 -21.08
N LEU A 52 6.05 5.74 -19.98
CA LEU A 52 4.92 6.62 -19.68
C LEU A 52 5.42 7.97 -19.13
N SER A 53 4.88 9.05 -19.68
CA SER A 53 5.15 10.40 -19.17
C SER A 53 4.11 10.82 -18.12
N PHE A 54 4.55 11.58 -17.11
CA PHE A 54 3.66 12.20 -16.13
C PHE A 54 2.62 13.09 -16.84
N LYS A 55 1.33 12.88 -16.58
CA LYS A 55 0.32 13.88 -16.95
C LYS A 55 0.30 14.96 -15.89
N GLU A 56 0.03 16.21 -16.25
CA GLU A 56 -0.09 17.28 -15.25
C GLU A 56 -1.18 17.03 -14.21
N SER A 57 -2.20 16.23 -14.56
CA SER A 57 -3.24 15.76 -13.64
C SER A 57 -2.74 14.84 -12.53
N ASP A 58 -1.53 14.29 -12.64
CA ASP A 58 -0.91 13.44 -11.62
C ASP A 58 -0.04 14.24 -10.65
N LYS A 59 0.19 15.55 -10.90
CA LYS A 59 0.89 16.42 -9.95
C LYS A 59 0.01 16.70 -8.73
N GLY A 60 0.41 16.20 -7.57
CA GLY A 60 -0.21 16.53 -6.28
C GLY A 60 -1.25 15.53 -5.76
N LYS A 61 -1.28 14.31 -6.31
CA LYS A 61 -1.86 13.16 -5.62
C LYS A 61 -0.83 12.44 -4.78
#